data_AF-A0A0M3AHV5-F1
#
_entry.id   AF-A0A0M3AHV5-F1
#
_cell.length_a   1.000
_cell.length_b   1.000
_cell.length_c   1.000
_cell.angle_alpha   90.00
_cell.angle_beta   90.00
_cell.angle_gamma   90.00
#
_symmetry.space_group_name_H-M   'P 1'
#
loop_
_entity.id
_entity.type
_entity.pdbx_description
1 polymer ?
#
loop_
_entity_poly.entity_id
_entity_poly.type
_entity_poly.pdbx_seq_one_letter_code
_entity_poly.pdbx_strand_id
1 'polypeptide(L)' 'MPDRIIISRAAIGGRFIVSFEPRTIAMPSLEFRAHADAKRCADARHAAHGWPIIDQTAEGGAA' A
#
# COMPACT_ATOMS: atom_id res chain seq x y z
N MET A 1 -11.89 6.43 9.88
CA MET A 1 -11.58 5.32 8.96
C MET A 1 -10.45 5.77 8.06
N PRO A 2 -9.59 4.86 7.58
CA PRO A 2 -8.63 5.20 6.53
C PRO A 2 -9.33 5.86 5.35
N ASP A 3 -8.63 6.79 4.72
CA ASP A 3 -9.08 7.52 3.54
C ASP A 3 -8.14 7.33 2.35
N ARG A 4 -6.97 6.71 2.52
CA ARG A 4 -6.00 6.44 1.45
C ARG A 4 -5.15 5.21 1.75
N ILE A 5 -4.57 4.67 0.68
CA ILE A 5 -3.66 3.52 0.71
C ILE A 5 -2.31 3.99 0.18
N ILE A 6 -1.24 3.70 0.90
CA ILE A 6 0.13 4.03 0.48
C ILE A 6 0.90 2.74 0.26
N ILE A 7 1.52 2.60 -0.91
CA ILE A 7 2.51 1.56 -1.18
C ILE A 7 3.88 2.21 -1.08
N SER A 8 4.74 1.70 -0.21
CA SER A 8 6.12 2.19 -0.03
C SER A 8 7.10 1.03 0.04
N ARG A 9 8.38 1.31 -0.20
CA ARG A 9 9.44 0.31 -0.03
C ARG A 9 9.94 0.34 1.41
N ALA A 10 10.06 -0.83 2.04
CA ALA A 10 10.69 -0.95 3.34
C ALA A 10 12.15 -0.46 3.25
N ALA A 11 12.59 0.30 4.26
CA ALA A 11 13.95 0.85 4.30
C ALA A 11 15.04 -0.22 4.28
N ILE A 12 14.71 -1.44 4.74
CA ILE A 12 15.61 -2.60 4.78
C ILE A 12 14.90 -3.85 4.23
N GLY A 13 15.67 -4.77 3.64
CA GLY A 13 15.19 -6.10 3.26
C GLY A 13 14.42 -6.17 1.93
N GLY A 14 14.30 -5.08 1.18
CA GLY A 14 13.75 -5.09 -0.20
C GLY A 14 12.27 -5.46 -0.29
N ARG A 15 11.50 -5.19 0.78
CA ARG A 15 10.07 -5.51 0.86
C ARG A 15 9.21 -4.28 0.56
N PHE A 16 7.92 -4.51 0.36
CA PHE A 16 6.92 -3.50 0.05
C PHE A 16 5.89 -3.44 1.17
N ILE A 17 5.53 -2.25 1.62
CA ILE A 17 4.61 -2.00 2.71
C ILE A 17 3.37 -1.32 2.14
N VAL A 18 2.21 -1.90 2.41
CA VAL A 18 0.89 -1.29 2.17
C VAL A 18 0.40 -0.72 3.50
N SER A 19 0.30 0.61 3.59
CA SER A 19 -0.22 1.32 4.75
C SER A 19 -1.59 1.91 4.46
N PHE A 20 -2.47 1.90 5.46
CA PHE A 20 -3.80 2.49 5.41
C PHE A 20 -3.79 3.74 6.28
N GLU A 21 -3.97 4.91 5.68
CA GLU A 21 -3.87 6.18 6.39
C GLU A 21 -5.25 6.88 6.46
N PRO A 22 -5.59 7.55 7.58
CA PRO A 22 -4.87 7.53 8.86
C PRO A 22 -4.81 6.13 9.49
N ARG A 23 -3.67 5.79 10.12
CA ARG A 23 -3.45 4.48 10.74
C ARG A 23 -4.48 4.19 11.84
N THR A 24 -4.93 2.94 11.87
CA THR A 24 -5.83 2.45 12.92
C THR A 24 -5.42 1.04 13.35
N ILE A 25 -5.71 0.67 14.60
CA ILE A 25 -5.42 -0.69 15.11
C ILE A 25 -6.21 -1.75 14.32
N ALA A 26 -7.42 -1.41 13.86
CA ALA A 26 -8.26 -2.32 13.07
C ALA A 26 -7.73 -2.58 11.65
N MET A 27 -6.84 -1.73 11.13
CA MET A 27 -6.21 -1.90 9.81
C MET A 27 -4.70 -1.64 9.90
N PRO A 28 -3.93 -2.65 10.34
CA PRO A 28 -2.48 -2.57 10.37
C PRO A 28 -1.91 -2.52 8.95
N SER A 29 -0.68 -2.00 8.83
CA SER A 29 0.06 -2.09 7.57
C SER A 29 0.40 -3.55 7.25
N LEU A 30 0.48 -3.85 5.95
CA LEU A 30 0.77 -5.19 5.45
C LEU A 30 2.09 -5.17 4.68
N GLU A 31 2.86 -6.25 4.77
CA GLU A 31 4.19 -6.36 4.18
C GLU A 31 4.24 -7.47 3.14
N PHE A 32 4.87 -7.19 1.99
CA PHE A 32 4.94 -8.09 0.84
C PHE A 32 6.37 -8.18 0.32
N ARG A 33 6.74 -9.34 -0.24
CA ARG A 33 8.05 -9.54 -0.87
C ARG A 33 8.13 -8.96 -2.28
N ALA A 34 7.02 -8.90 -2.99
CA ALA A 34 6.94 -8.41 -4.36
C ALA A 34 5.98 -7.22 -4.46
N HIS A 35 6.34 -6.23 -5.28
CA HIS A 35 5.51 -5.06 -5.55
C HIS A 35 4.14 -5.43 -6.11
N ALA A 36 4.10 -6.40 -7.04
CA ALA A 36 2.85 -6.86 -7.65
C ALA A 36 1.82 -7.38 -6.61
N ASP A 37 2.27 -8.03 -5.54
CA ASP A 37 1.38 -8.51 -4.49
C ASP A 37 0.88 -7.36 -3.60
N ALA A 38 1.76 -6.39 -3.29
CA ALA A 38 1.37 -5.16 -2.60
C ALA A 38 0.34 -4.37 -3.42
N LYS A 39 0.55 -4.24 -4.74
CA LYS A 39 -0.37 -3.57 -5.65
C LYS A 39 -1.71 -4.28 -5.73
N ARG A 40 -1.72 -5.61 -5.85
CA ARG A 40 -2.96 -6.41 -5.83
C ARG A 40 -3.74 -6.21 -4.52
N CYS A 41 -3.05 -6.15 -3.39
CA CYS A 41 -3.68 -5.86 -2.10
C CYS A 41 -4.28 -4.44 -2.06
N ALA A 42 -3.53 -3.44 -2.52
CA ALA A 42 -4.02 -2.06 -2.58
C ALA A 42 -5.23 -1.94 -3.51
N ASP A 43 -5.21 -2.58 -4.68
CA ASP A 43 -6.31 -2.58 -5.64
C ASP A 43 -7.58 -3.23 -5.08
N ALA A 44 -7.45 -4.36 -4.35
CA ALA A 44 -8.58 -4.98 -3.68
C ALA A 44 -9.21 -4.06 -2.63
N ARG A 45 -8.39 -3.30 -1.89
CA ARG A 45 -8.86 -2.35 -0.88
C ARG A 45 -9.46 -1.10 -1.50
N HIS A 46 -8.89 -0.61 -2.61
CA HIS A 46 -9.47 0.46 -3.40
C HIS A 46 -10.83 0.05 -3.96
N ALA A 47 -10.95 -1.15 -4.54
CA ALA A 47 -12.23 -1.65 -5.06
C ALA A 47 -13.30 -1.79 -3.96
N ALA A 48 -12.92 -2.19 -2.75
CA ALA A 48 -13.85 -2.36 -1.63
C ALA A 48 -14.28 -1.04 -0.96
N HIS A 49 -13.41 -0.02 -0.93
CA HIS A 49 -13.62 1.18 -0.12
C HIS A 49 -13.54 2.51 -0.87
N GLY A 50 -13.08 2.51 -2.13
CA GLY A 50 -12.87 3.71 -2.95
C GLY A 50 -11.65 4.55 -2.56
N TRP A 51 -10.80 4.10 -1.62
CA TRP A 51 -9.66 4.87 -1.15
C TRP A 51 -8.59 5.01 -2.23
N PRO A 52 -8.08 6.22 -2.54
CA PRO A 52 -7.00 6.41 -3.50
C PRO A 52 -5.75 5.64 -3.09
N ILE A 53 -5.04 5.12 -4.10
CA ILE A 53 -3.74 4.46 -3.94
C ILE A 53 -2.66 5.46 -4.33
N ILE A 54 -1.69 5.66 -3.43
CA ILE A 54 -0.49 6.43 -3.67
C ILE A 54 0.69 5.45 -3.67
N ASP A 55 1.22 5.16 -4.85
CA ASP A 55 2.39 4.31 -5.00
C ASP A 55 3.66 5.16 -4.97
N GLN A 56 4.41 5.07 -3.86
CA GLN A 56 5.66 5.79 -3.63
C GLN A 56 6.89 4.95 -3.98
N THR A 57 6.69 3.83 -4.65
CA THR A 57 7.78 2.95 -5.09
C THR A 57 8.26 3.38 -6.48
N ALA A 58 9.49 3.02 -6.84
CA ALA A 58 10.01 3.31 -8.19
C ALA A 58 9.23 2.51 -9.26
N GLU A 59 8.66 1.38 -8.85
CA GLU A 59 7.84 0.46 -9.62
C GLU A 59 6.42 1.00 -9.90
N GLY A 60 5.96 1.97 -9.09
CA GLY A 60 4.68 2.67 -9.27
C GLY A 60 4.66 3.64 -10.44
N GLY A 61 5.83 3.99 -10.99
CA GLY A 61 5.98 4.91 -12.10
C GLY A 61 5.57 6.34 -11.74
N ALA A 62 6.54 7.23 -11.58
CA ALA A 62 6.28 8.62 -11.92
C ALA A 62 6.01 8.67 -13.42
N ALA A 63 4.77 9.01 -13.80
CA ALA A 63 4.51 9.64 -15.09
C ALA A 63 5.09 11.06 -15.08
#